data_AF-A0A975D2V9-F1
#
_entry.id   AF-A0A975D2V9-F1
#
_cell.length_a   1.000
_cell.length_b   1.000
_cell.length_c   1.000
_cell.angle_alpha   90.00
_cell.angle_beta   90.00
_cell.angle_gamma   90.00
#
_symmetry.space_group_name_H-M   'P 1'
#
loop_
_entity.id
_entity.type
_entity.pdbx_description
1 polymer ?
#
loop_
_entity_poly.entity_id
_entity_poly.type
_entity_poly.pdbx_seq_one_letter_code
_entity_poly.pdbx_strand_id
1 'polypeptide(L)' 'MADTYARGFRSAAAAGKRLIHDMADQLDHRTQEDAFAGKPPSVTVQKLRLAAQRVGALQPPGRQSASGVPLTKGPNDG' A
#
# COMPACT_ATOMS: atom_id res chain seq x y z
N MET A 1 -20.25 13.65 5.34
CA MET A 1 -19.84 12.46 6.11
C MET A 1 -18.63 11.85 5.42
N ALA A 2 -17.41 12.16 5.87
CA ALA A 2 -16.19 11.69 5.22
C ALA A 2 -16.06 10.17 5.36
N ASP A 3 -15.73 9.53 4.25
CA ASP A 3 -15.85 8.10 3.98
C ASP A 3 -15.08 7.22 4.99
N THR A 4 -15.75 6.79 6.07
CA THR A 4 -15.20 5.92 7.13
C THR A 4 -14.61 4.63 6.55
N TYR A 5 -15.22 4.10 5.48
CA TYR A 5 -14.73 2.94 4.76
C TYR A 5 -13.40 3.19 4.06
N ALA A 6 -13.26 4.34 3.39
CA ALA A 6 -11.99 4.71 2.77
C ALA A 6 -10.88 4.94 3.79
N ARG A 7 -11.21 5.44 4.99
CA ARG A 7 -10.25 5.57 6.10
C ARG A 7 -9.80 4.20 6.61
N GLY A 8 -10.73 3.27 6.85
CA GLY A 8 -10.44 1.90 7.28
C GLY A 8 -9.58 1.14 6.27
N PHE A 9 -9.90 1.24 4.99
CA PHE A 9 -9.13 0.64 3.90
C PHE A 9 -7.70 1.17 3.83
N ARG A 10 -7.52 2.50 3.88
CA ARG A 10 -6.19 3.13 3.91
C ARG A 10 -5.36 2.69 5.11
N SER A 11 -5.97 2.59 6.30
CA SER A 11 -5.26 2.10 7.49
C SER A 11 -4.86 0.63 7.37
N ALA A 12 -5.74 -0.22 6.83
CA ALA A 12 -5.45 -1.64 6.63
C ALA A 12 -4.33 -1.84 5.58
N ALA A 13 -4.38 -1.10 4.47
CA ALA A 13 -3.33 -1.12 3.45
C ALA A 13 -1.98 -0.65 4.01
N ALA A 14 -1.98 0.40 4.84
CA ALA A 14 -0.77 0.88 5.50
C ALA A 14 -0.19 -0.16 6.48
N ALA A 15 -1.05 -0.84 7.26
CA ALA A 15 -0.62 -1.92 8.15
C ALA A 15 -0.06 -3.12 7.37
N GLY A 16 -0.75 -3.56 6.32
CA GLY A 16 -0.27 -4.64 5.45
C GLY A 16 1.06 -4.31 4.77
N LYS A 17 1.22 -3.07 4.27
CA LYS A 17 2.48 -2.61 3.70
C LYS A 17 3.64 -2.69 4.71
N ARG A 18 3.42 -2.27 5.96
CA ARG A 18 4.45 -2.33 7.02
C ARG A 18 4.87 -3.76 7.31
N LEU A 19 3.91 -4.66 7.50
CA LEU A 19 4.20 -6.08 7.76
C LEU A 19 5.04 -6.71 6.64
N ILE A 20 4.74 -6.39 5.38
CA ILE A 20 5.52 -6.91 4.24
C ILE A 20 6.95 -6.37 4.25
N HIS A 21 7.16 -5.11 4.65
CA HIS A 21 8.51 -4.56 4.82
C HIS A 21 9.25 -5.23 5.97
N ASP A 22 8.60 -5.41 7.12
CA ASP A 22 9.21 -6.08 8.28
C ASP A 22 9.64 -7.52 7.93
N MET A 23 8.80 -8.25 7.18
CA MET A 23 9.15 -9.58 6.68
C MET A 23 10.31 -9.55 5.68
N ALA A 24 10.36 -8.54 4.80
CA ALA A 24 11.45 -8.38 3.86
C ALA A 24 12.77 -8.12 4.59
N ASP A 25 12.75 -7.32 5.66
CA ASP A 25 13.93 -7.00 6.45
C ASP A 25 14.41 -8.20 7.27
N GLN A 26 13.50 -9.00 7.83
CA GLN A 26 13.84 -10.24 8.53
C GLN A 26 14.50 -11.29 7.62
N LEU A 27 14.10 -11.34 6.35
CA LEU A 27 14.61 -12.30 5.37
C LEU A 27 15.80 -11.77 4.56
N ASP A 28 16.16 -10.50 4.72
CA ASP A 28 17.33 -9.90 4.08
C ASP A 28 18.57 -10.18 4.93
N HIS A 29 19.26 -11.28 4.64
CA HIS A 29 20.49 -11.67 5.35
C HIS A 29 21.74 -10.95 4.81
N ARG A 30 21.59 -9.94 3.95
CA ARG A 30 22.73 -9.18 3.44
C ARG A 30 23.34 -8.35 4.55
N THR A 31 24.67 -8.35 4.62
CA THR A 31 25.37 -7.42 5.49
C THR A 31 25.27 -6.00 4.93
N GLN A 32 25.59 -5.00 5.76
CA GLN A 32 25.63 -3.62 5.30
C GLN A 32 26.68 -3.43 4.18
N GLU A 33 27.80 -4.14 4.26
CA GLU A 33 28.85 -4.17 3.23
C GLU A 33 28.35 -4.74 1.90
N ASP A 34 27.56 -5.83 1.94
CA ASP A 34 26.94 -6.41 0.75
C ASP A 34 25.98 -5.43 0.06
N ALA A 35 25.24 -4.65 0.85
CA ALA A 35 24.35 -3.62 0.35
C ALA A 35 25.13 -2.46 -0.30
N PHE A 36 26.24 -2.01 0.31
CA PHE A 36 27.14 -1.00 -0.27
C PHE A 36 27.83 -1.47 -1.55
N ALA A 37 28.18 -2.76 -1.63
CA ALA A 37 28.74 -3.38 -2.83
C ALA A 37 27.70 -3.58 -3.96
N GLY A 38 26.44 -3.20 -3.75
CA GLY A 38 25.38 -3.30 -4.75
C GLY A 38 24.88 -4.73 -5.00
N LYS A 39 25.15 -5.67 -4.09
CA LYS A 39 24.66 -7.04 -4.25
C LYS A 39 23.14 -7.04 -4.20
N PRO A 40 22.45 -7.66 -5.18
CA PRO A 40 21.00 -7.67 -5.20
C PRO A 40 20.46 -8.48 -4.01
N PRO A 41 19.30 -8.08 -3.43
CA PRO A 41 18.62 -8.89 -2.42
C PRO A 41 18.15 -10.22 -3.00
N SER A 42 17.85 -11.18 -2.13
CA SER A 42 17.30 -12.47 -2.56
C SER A 42 15.98 -12.31 -3.32
N VAL A 43 15.65 -13.28 -4.18
CA VAL A 43 14.41 -13.27 -4.97
C VAL A 43 13.17 -13.15 -4.07
N THR A 44 13.19 -13.75 -2.88
CA THR A 44 12.11 -13.65 -1.89
C THR A 44 11.93 -12.21 -1.40
N VAL A 45 13.01 -11.54 -1.02
CA VAL A 45 12.99 -10.13 -0.56
C VAL A 45 12.54 -9.20 -1.69
N GLN A 46 12.97 -9.45 -2.93
CA GLN A 46 12.50 -8.70 -4.11
C GLN A 46 10.98 -8.84 -4.31
N LYS A 47 10.44 -10.07 -4.21
CA LYS A 47 9.00 -10.34 -4.32
C LYS A 47 8.21 -9.65 -3.21
N LEU A 48 8.72 -9.66 -1.98
CA LEU A 48 8.08 -8.96 -0.85
C LEU A 48 8.05 -7.45 -1.09
N ARG A 49 9.15 -6.85 -1.53
CA ARG A 49 9.18 -5.42 -1.88
C ARG A 49 8.18 -5.07 -2.98
N LEU A 50 8.06 -5.91 -4.01
CA LEU A 50 7.05 -5.73 -5.06
C LEU A 50 5.61 -5.84 -4.51
N ALA A 51 5.37 -6.79 -3.61
CA ALA A 51 4.07 -6.93 -2.95
C ALA A 51 3.72 -5.69 -2.12
N ALA A 52 4.67 -5.12 -1.37
CA ALA A 52 4.48 -3.89 -0.60
C ALA A 52 4.12 -2.70 -1.50
N GLN A 53 4.75 -2.59 -2.68
CA GLN A 53 4.41 -1.56 -3.68
C GLN A 53 2.97 -1.73 -4.19
N ARG A 54 2.56 -2.96 -4.49
CA ARG A 54 1.21 -3.27 -4.95
C ARG A 54 0.16 -2.95 -3.90
N VAL A 55 0.42 -3.29 -2.63
CA VAL A 55 -0.47 -2.94 -1.51
C VAL A 55 -0.59 -1.43 -1.34
N GLY A 56 0.52 -0.69 -1.47
CA GLY A 56 0.50 0.77 -1.44
C GLY A 56 -0.27 1.42 -2.60
N ALA A 57 -0.37 0.74 -3.75
CA ALA A 57 -1.11 1.19 -4.92
C ALA A 57 -2.60 0.81 -4.89
N LEU A 58 -3.05 0.02 -3.91
CA LEU A 58 -4.47 -0.30 -3.74
C LEU A 58 -5.23 0.99 -3.42
N GLN A 59 -6.09 1.41 -4.35
CA GLN A 59 -7.05 2.47 -4.07
C GLN A 59 -8.27 1.84 -3.40
N PRO A 60 -8.87 2.50 -2.39
CA PRO A 60 -10.20 2.12 -1.95
C PRO A 60 -11.14 2.19 -3.16
N PRO A 61 -12.12 1.29 -3.31
CA PRO A 61 -13.11 1.41 -4.36
C PRO A 61 -13.81 2.77 -4.23
N GLY A 62 -13.39 3.72 -5.06
CA GLY A 62 -14.03 5.01 -5.15
C GLY A 62 -15.42 4.77 -5.74
N ARG A 63 -16.45 5.35 -5.13
CA ARG A 63 -17.73 5.54 -5.82
C ARG A 63 -17.49 6.51 -6.98
N GLN A 64 -16.98 6.00 -8.10
CA GLN A 64 -16.99 6.71 -9.37
C GLN A 64 -18.40 6.56 -9.91
N SER A 65 -19.10 7.69 -10.05
CA SER A 65 -20.31 7.72 -10.87
C SER A 65 -19.93 7.32 -12.30
N ALA A 66 -20.86 6.72 -13.05
CA ALA A 66 -20.63 6.31 -14.45
C ALA A 66 -20.19 7.49 -15.36
N SER A 67 -20.30 8.74 -14.89
CA SER A 67 -19.86 9.97 -15.55
C SER A 67 -18.40 10.38 -15.27
N GLY A 68 -17.65 9.67 -14.42
CA GLY A 68 -16.27 10.04 -14.05
C GLY A 68 -16.14 11.26 -13.12
N VAL A 69 -17.27 11.84 -12.69
CA VAL A 69 -17.29 12.96 -11.74
C VAL A 69 -17.31 12.41 -10.30
N PRO A 70 -16.44 12.88 -9.39
CA PRO A 70 -16.52 12.55 -7.97
C PRO A 70 -17.91 12.93 -7.43
N LEU A 71 -18.61 12.00 -6.76
CA LEU A 71 -19.88 12.28 -6.07
C LEU A 71 -19.64 13.12 -4.81
N THR A 72 -19.18 14.36 -4.97
CA THR A 72 -19.02 15.33 -3.89
C THR A 72 -20.26 16.21 -3.81
N LYS A 73 -21.36 15.67 -3.30
CA LYS A 73 -22.40 16.36 -2.50
C LYS A 73 -23.61 15.43 -2.41
N GLY A 74 -24.00 15.10 -1.18
CA GLY A 74 -25.39 14.70 -0.93
C GLY A 74 -26.31 15.91 -1.15
N PRO A 75 -27.58 15.69 -1.48
CA PRO A 75 -28.56 16.77 -1.48
C PRO A 75 -28.63 17.34 -0.07
N ASN A 76 -28.42 18.65 0.01
CA ASN A 76 -28.64 19.45 1.21
C ASN A 76 -30.10 19.88 1.15
N ASP A 77 -31.00 19.00 1.56
CA ASP A 77 -32.43 19.32 1.67
C ASP A 77 -32.77 19.56 3.15
N GLY A 78 -33.11 20.82 3.47
CA GLY A 78 -33.97 21.22 4.58
C GLY A 78 -33.36 21.29 5.96
#